data_AF-A0A0G4K3Y7-F1
#
_entry.id   AF-A0A0G4K3Y7-F1
#
_cell.length_a   1.000
_cell.length_b   1.000
_cell.length_c   1.000
_cell.angle_alpha   90.00
_cell.angle_beta   90.00
_cell.angle_gamma   90.00
#
_symmetry.space_group_name_H-M   'P 1'
#
loop_
_entity.id
_entity.type
_entity.pdbx_description
1 polymer ?
#
loop_
_entity_poly.entity_id
_entity_poly.type
_entity_poly.pdbx_seq_one_letter_code
_entity_poly.pdbx_strand_id
1 'polypeptide(L)'
;MKTKIFLLFTFLILAVSCAKDNPLNSSNNNNNNNNNQITIANYEGTYTGKAQYRVIPNGSPTEEDITIIIDNKGSVTIKTQSQSKVFDSISKISDKEYSYNNSPYILSIIFDEAGNVSIDYTIQNENGTSEKYTANKLTKTVS
;
A
#
# COMPACT_ATOMS: atom_id res chain seq x y z
N MET A 1 -0.76 -79.00 -9.74
CA MET A 1 -2.08 -78.84 -10.39
C MET A 1 -2.09 -77.51 -11.12
N LYS A 2 -2.48 -77.50 -12.39
CA LYS A 2 -2.55 -76.32 -13.25
C LYS A 2 -3.85 -75.57 -13.00
N THR A 3 -3.77 -74.24 -12.90
CA THR A 3 -4.78 -73.35 -13.49
C THR A 3 -4.11 -72.02 -13.81
N LYS A 4 -4.06 -71.72 -15.11
CA LYS A 4 -3.77 -70.39 -15.64
C LYS A 4 -5.10 -69.62 -15.68
N ILE A 5 -5.10 -68.34 -15.33
CA ILE A 5 -5.85 -67.38 -16.15
C ILE A 5 -5.29 -65.95 -15.98
N PHE A 6 -5.21 -65.32 -17.15
CA PHE A 6 -4.73 -63.97 -17.45
C PHE A 6 -5.79 -62.94 -17.09
N LEU A 7 -5.38 -61.75 -16.64
CA LEU A 7 -6.11 -60.53 -17.01
C LEU A 7 -5.15 -59.34 -17.12
N LEU A 8 -5.13 -58.82 -18.34
CA LEU A 8 -4.36 -57.71 -18.88
C LEU A 8 -5.10 -56.41 -18.55
N PHE A 9 -4.45 -55.44 -17.92
CA PHE A 9 -4.89 -54.04 -18.01
C PHE A 9 -3.69 -53.12 -18.24
N THR A 10 -3.61 -52.75 -19.52
CA THR A 10 -2.97 -51.63 -20.20
C THR A 10 -2.66 -50.38 -19.36
N PHE A 11 -1.43 -49.91 -19.55
CA PHE A 11 -0.96 -48.52 -19.65
C PHE A 11 -1.58 -47.47 -18.72
N LEU A 12 -0.83 -47.07 -17.70
CA LEU A 12 -0.87 -45.71 -17.18
C LEU A 12 0.51 -45.07 -17.38
N ILE A 13 0.66 -44.39 -18.51
CA ILE A 13 1.81 -43.52 -18.78
C ILE A 13 1.67 -42.32 -17.84
N LEU A 14 2.53 -42.23 -16.83
CA LEU A 14 2.73 -41.00 -16.07
C LEU A 14 3.30 -39.95 -17.03
N ALA A 15 2.42 -39.12 -17.59
CA ALA A 15 2.83 -37.88 -18.20
C ALA A 15 3.29 -36.95 -17.06
N VAL A 16 4.61 -36.80 -16.92
CA VAL A 16 5.21 -35.68 -16.20
C VAL A 16 5.04 -34.46 -17.10
N SER A 17 3.88 -33.80 -17.01
CA SER A 17 3.73 -32.47 -17.58
C SER A 17 4.47 -31.50 -16.66
N CYS A 18 5.57 -30.95 -17.17
CA CYS A 18 6.15 -29.71 -16.68
C CYS A 18 5.03 -28.65 -16.69
N ALA A 19 4.46 -28.35 -15.53
CA ALA A 19 3.74 -27.10 -15.34
C ALA A 19 4.80 -26.00 -15.40
N LYS A 20 5.03 -25.51 -16.62
CA LYS A 20 5.69 -24.24 -16.91
C LYS A 20 5.03 -23.19 -16.03
N ASP A 21 5.86 -22.50 -15.24
CA ASP A 21 5.47 -21.35 -14.44
C ASP A 21 4.51 -20.48 -15.26
N ASN A 22 3.31 -20.32 -14.73
CA ASN A 22 2.36 -19.31 -15.19
C ASN A 22 2.70 -18.06 -14.39
N PRO A 23 3.53 -17.11 -14.90
CA PRO A 23 3.49 -15.79 -14.32
C PRO A 23 2.10 -15.26 -14.67
N LEU A 24 1.29 -15.01 -13.65
CA LEU A 24 0.09 -14.18 -13.74
C LEU A 24 0.56 -12.75 -14.07
N ASN A 25 0.96 -12.53 -15.31
CA ASN A 25 1.02 -11.22 -15.92
C ASN A 25 -0.38 -10.94 -16.48
N SER A 26 -1.25 -10.40 -15.63
CA SER A 26 -2.40 -9.62 -16.10
C SER A 26 -2.15 -8.18 -15.74
N SER A 27 -1.09 -7.61 -16.32
CA SER A 27 -1.09 -6.19 -16.62
C SER A 27 -1.97 -5.98 -17.84
N ASN A 28 -2.87 -5.00 -17.73
CA ASN A 28 -3.73 -4.47 -18.78
C ASN A 28 -5.07 -5.19 -19.00
N ASN A 29 -6.02 -4.93 -18.09
CA ASN A 29 -7.44 -4.99 -18.45
C ASN A 29 -8.02 -3.56 -18.34
N ASN A 30 -7.76 -2.79 -19.38
CA ASN A 30 -8.57 -1.63 -19.75
C ASN A 30 -9.95 -2.16 -20.15
N ASN A 31 -10.79 -2.44 -19.15
CA ASN A 31 -12.16 -2.88 -19.36
C ASN A 31 -13.08 -1.76 -18.90
N ASN A 32 -13.61 -1.07 -19.91
CA ASN A 32 -14.66 -0.09 -19.83
C ASN A 32 -15.86 -0.71 -19.08
N ASN A 33 -15.96 -0.43 -17.78
CA ASN A 33 -17.10 -0.73 -16.95
C ASN A 33 -17.20 0.38 -15.92
N ASN A 34 -18.38 0.99 -15.81
CA ASN A 34 -18.74 2.01 -14.83
C ASN A 34 -18.71 1.45 -13.39
N ASN A 35 -17.55 0.99 -12.94
CA ASN A 35 -17.30 0.66 -11.55
C ASN A 35 -16.62 1.85 -10.92
N ASN A 36 -17.25 2.39 -9.88
CA ASN A 36 -16.85 3.49 -9.04
C ASN A 36 -15.49 3.16 -8.36
N GLN A 37 -14.39 3.14 -9.13
CA GLN A 37 -13.07 2.78 -8.65
C GLN A 37 -12.64 3.85 -7.66
N ILE A 38 -12.79 3.56 -6.37
CA ILE A 38 -12.34 4.45 -5.31
C ILE A 38 -10.83 4.58 -5.47
N THR A 39 -10.40 5.78 -5.82
CA THR A 39 -9.03 6.24 -5.87
C THR A 39 -8.77 7.14 -4.68
N ILE A 40 -7.51 7.43 -4.37
CA ILE A 40 -7.20 8.36 -3.29
C ILE A 40 -7.75 9.77 -3.57
N ALA A 41 -7.94 10.16 -4.83
CA ALA A 41 -8.55 11.44 -5.21
C ALA A 41 -10.00 11.59 -4.71
N ASN A 42 -10.71 10.49 -4.44
CA ASN A 42 -12.02 10.53 -3.80
C ASN A 42 -11.96 11.08 -2.36
N TYR A 43 -10.77 11.09 -1.77
CA TYR A 43 -10.48 11.68 -0.46
C TYR A 43 -9.78 13.05 -0.58
N GLU A 44 -9.96 13.76 -1.70
CA GLU A 44 -9.46 15.13 -1.87
C GLU A 44 -9.76 15.98 -0.63
N GLY A 45 -8.74 16.67 -0.12
CA GLY A 45 -8.88 17.47 1.09
C GLY A 45 -7.56 17.79 1.77
N THR A 46 -7.64 18.70 2.74
CA THR A 46 -6.55 18.96 3.69
C THR A 46 -6.91 18.34 5.02
N TYR A 47 -5.98 17.57 5.59
CA TYR A 47 -6.11 16.83 6.83
C TYR A 47 -5.02 17.27 7.79
N THR A 48 -5.39 17.71 8.98
CA THR A 48 -4.44 18.24 9.96
C THR A 48 -4.59 17.55 11.30
N GLY A 49 -3.51 17.51 12.06
CA GLY A 49 -3.50 17.00 13.43
C GLY A 49 -2.09 16.91 13.98
N LYS A 50 -1.94 16.19 15.09
CA LYS A 50 -0.64 15.89 15.69
C LYS A 50 -0.16 14.51 15.25
N ALA A 51 1.10 14.40 14.90
CA ALA A 51 1.81 13.14 14.73
C ALA A 51 2.83 12.96 15.86
N GLN A 52 3.03 11.71 16.27
CA GLN A 52 4.23 11.34 17.01
C GLN A 52 5.38 11.27 16.00
N TYR A 53 6.39 12.11 16.21
CA TYR A 53 7.66 12.11 15.50
C TYR A 53 8.72 11.37 16.31
N ARG A 54 9.55 10.56 15.64
CA ARG A 54 10.70 9.90 16.27
C ARG A 54 11.81 9.67 15.26
N VAL A 55 13.06 9.91 15.68
CA VAL A 55 14.24 9.40 14.99
C VAL A 55 14.52 7.98 15.46
N ILE A 56 14.58 7.01 14.56
CA ILE A 56 14.87 5.61 14.84
C ILE A 56 16.35 5.34 14.55
N PRO A 57 17.08 4.61 15.43
CA PRO A 57 16.58 3.95 16.65
C PRO A 57 16.62 4.82 17.92
N ASN A 58 17.36 5.94 17.91
CA ASN A 58 17.86 6.56 19.16
C ASN A 58 17.09 7.80 19.62
N GLY A 59 16.16 8.34 18.84
CA GLY A 59 15.37 9.52 19.19
C GLY A 59 14.25 9.20 20.17
N SER A 60 14.01 10.12 21.11
CA SER A 60 12.80 10.12 21.92
C SER A 60 11.61 10.57 21.07
N PRO A 61 10.41 10.00 21.28
CA PRO A 61 9.22 10.47 20.59
C PRO A 61 8.84 11.86 21.06
N THR A 62 8.52 12.74 20.12
CA THR A 62 7.91 14.05 20.36
C THR A 62 6.62 14.16 19.57
N GLU A 63 5.80 15.17 19.86
CA GLU A 63 4.61 15.47 19.05
C GLU A 63 4.84 16.72 18.22
N GLU A 64 4.35 16.71 16.98
CA GLU A 64 4.38 17.87 16.10
C GLU A 64 3.14 17.94 15.21
N ASP A 65 2.89 19.11 14.64
CA ASP A 65 1.82 19.30 13.66
C ASP A 65 2.19 18.68 12.33
N ILE A 66 1.26 17.92 11.76
CA ILE A 66 1.37 17.36 10.42
C ILE A 66 0.14 17.74 9.59
N THR A 67 0.38 17.99 8.32
CA THR A 67 -0.67 18.23 7.33
C THR A 67 -0.53 17.26 6.17
N ILE A 68 -1.64 16.64 5.78
CA ILE A 68 -1.75 15.88 4.54
C ILE A 68 -2.70 16.60 3.60
N ILE A 69 -2.27 16.81 2.36
CA ILE A 69 -3.07 17.40 1.30
C ILE A 69 -3.21 16.35 0.22
N ILE A 70 -4.45 16.02 -0.12
CA ILE A 70 -4.79 15.13 -1.23
C ILE A 70 -5.46 16.00 -2.27
N ASP A 71 -4.89 16.03 -3.47
CA ASP A 71 -5.45 16.82 -4.58
C ASP A 71 -6.48 15.99 -5.38
N ASN A 72 -7.19 16.69 -6.26
CA ASN A 72 -8.19 16.08 -7.14
C ASN A 72 -7.61 15.16 -8.23
N LYS A 73 -6.28 15.06 -8.35
CA LYS A 73 -5.56 14.15 -9.26
C LYS A 73 -5.03 12.92 -8.53
N GLY A 74 -5.14 12.87 -7.20
CA GLY A 74 -4.66 11.77 -6.37
C GLY A 74 -3.21 11.91 -5.91
N SER A 75 -2.57 13.07 -6.11
CA SER A 75 -1.26 13.35 -5.51
C SER A 75 -1.43 13.61 -4.03
N VAL A 76 -0.47 13.15 -3.24
CA VAL A 76 -0.43 13.38 -1.78
C VAL A 76 0.75 14.28 -1.44
N THR A 77 0.49 15.35 -0.69
CA THR A 77 1.53 16.17 -0.08
C THR A 77 1.52 15.97 1.43
N ILE A 78 2.66 15.62 2.03
CA ILE A 78 2.86 15.59 3.47
C ILE A 78 3.71 16.78 3.87
N LYS A 79 3.25 17.56 4.85
CA LYS A 79 3.97 18.67 5.45
C LYS A 79 4.15 18.41 6.94
N THR A 80 5.40 18.42 7.38
CA THR A 80 5.82 18.39 8.79
C THR A 80 6.37 19.76 9.15
N GLN A 81 6.87 19.93 10.38
CA GLN A 81 7.54 21.18 10.76
C GLN A 81 8.84 21.42 9.98
N SER A 82 9.54 20.34 9.63
CA SER A 82 10.87 20.38 9.01
C SER A 82 10.84 20.29 7.48
N GLN A 83 9.78 19.73 6.88
CA GLN A 83 9.80 19.40 5.46
C GLN A 83 8.41 19.32 4.81
N SER A 84 8.42 19.33 3.48
CA SER A 84 7.25 19.09 2.63
C SER A 84 7.63 18.12 1.51
N LYS A 85 6.84 17.06 1.31
CA LYS A 85 7.07 16.05 0.27
C LYS A 85 5.79 15.75 -0.50
N VAL A 86 5.90 15.73 -1.82
CA VAL A 86 4.83 15.34 -2.75
C VAL A 86 5.06 13.92 -3.26
N PHE A 87 3.98 13.16 -3.38
CA PHE A 87 3.89 11.81 -3.92
C PHE A 87 2.86 11.82 -5.06
N ASP A 88 3.33 11.82 -6.31
CA ASP A 88 2.47 11.89 -7.51
C ASP A 88 1.82 10.53 -7.86
N SER A 89 2.24 9.45 -7.21
CA SER A 89 1.76 8.10 -7.50
C SER A 89 1.78 7.26 -6.24
N ILE A 90 0.62 7.12 -5.60
CA ILE A 90 0.41 6.24 -4.45
C ILE A 90 -0.38 5.01 -4.90
N SER A 91 0.02 3.82 -4.43
CA SER A 91 -0.60 2.56 -4.78
C SER A 91 -1.82 2.31 -3.89
N LYS A 92 -2.95 1.93 -4.49
CA LYS A 92 -4.10 1.42 -3.74
C LYS A 92 -3.79 0.02 -3.22
N ILE A 93 -3.99 -0.20 -1.93
CA ILE A 93 -3.87 -1.52 -1.27
C ILE A 93 -5.27 -2.10 -1.04
N SER A 94 -6.19 -1.28 -0.54
CA SER A 94 -7.61 -1.61 -0.36
C SER A 94 -8.48 -0.37 -0.57
N ASP A 95 -9.79 -0.45 -0.36
CA ASP A 95 -10.69 0.69 -0.59
C ASP A 95 -10.34 1.94 0.22
N LYS A 96 -9.75 1.76 1.39
CA LYS A 96 -9.40 2.84 2.33
C LYS A 96 -7.93 2.89 2.67
N GLU A 97 -7.10 2.05 2.06
CA GLU A 97 -5.68 1.94 2.35
C GLU A 97 -4.84 2.18 1.11
N TYR A 98 -3.86 3.06 1.24
CA TYR A 98 -2.97 3.49 0.18
C TYR A 98 -1.55 3.52 0.69
N SER A 99 -0.58 3.16 -0.15
CA SER A 99 0.82 3.19 0.24
C SER A 99 1.76 3.64 -0.86
N TYR A 100 2.90 4.19 -0.43
CA TYR A 100 4.05 4.45 -1.26
C TYR A 100 5.25 3.77 -0.63
N ASN A 101 6.00 3.00 -1.41
CA ASN A 101 7.19 2.30 -0.92
C ASN A 101 8.28 2.40 -1.97
N ASN A 102 9.08 3.46 -1.87
CA ASN A 102 10.26 3.65 -2.71
C ASN A 102 11.26 4.55 -1.99
N SER A 103 12.51 4.09 -1.91
CA SER A 103 13.57 4.77 -1.16
C SER A 103 13.71 6.25 -1.56
N PRO A 104 13.86 7.17 -0.60
CA PRO A 104 13.98 6.96 0.85
C PRO A 104 12.64 6.93 1.61
N TYR A 105 11.49 6.91 0.93
CA TYR A 105 10.20 7.15 1.56
C TYR A 105 9.32 5.90 1.63
N ILE A 106 8.73 5.68 2.80
CA ILE A 106 7.67 4.71 3.02
C ILE A 106 6.48 5.45 3.61
N LEU A 107 5.31 5.25 3.04
CA LEU A 107 4.07 5.90 3.46
C LEU A 107 2.94 4.88 3.44
N SER A 108 2.16 4.86 4.51
CA SER A 108 0.83 4.24 4.57
C SER A 108 -0.20 5.28 5.01
N ILE A 109 -1.34 5.28 4.33
CA ILE A 109 -2.48 6.16 4.58
C ILE A 109 -3.72 5.28 4.69
N ILE A 110 -4.47 5.43 5.78
CA ILE A 110 -5.70 4.69 6.02
C ILE A 110 -6.83 5.66 6.36
N PHE A 111 -7.97 5.54 5.68
CA PHE A 111 -9.18 6.33 5.98
C PHE A 111 -10.14 5.54 6.87
N ASP A 112 -10.71 6.20 7.88
CA ASP A 112 -11.81 5.64 8.67
C ASP A 112 -13.19 5.88 8.02
N GLU A 113 -14.27 5.36 8.61
CA GLU A 113 -15.65 5.56 8.14
C GLU A 113 -16.10 7.03 8.18
N ALA A 114 -15.52 7.84 9.07
CA ALA A 114 -15.80 9.26 9.19
C ALA A 114 -14.91 10.11 8.25
N GLY A 115 -14.05 9.48 7.47
CA GLY A 115 -13.13 10.14 6.56
C GLY A 115 -11.91 10.77 7.25
N ASN A 116 -11.61 10.44 8.50
CA ASN A 116 -10.34 10.82 9.13
C ASN A 116 -9.20 9.92 8.64
N VAL A 117 -7.97 10.41 8.79
CA VAL A 117 -6.78 9.77 8.23
C VAL A 117 -5.84 9.29 9.33
N SER A 118 -5.44 8.03 9.27
CA SER A 118 -4.30 7.48 9.99
C SER A 118 -3.10 7.35 9.05
N ILE A 119 -1.90 7.58 9.56
CA ILE A 119 -0.69 7.62 8.75
C ILE A 119 0.48 6.92 9.44
N ASP A 120 1.33 6.30 8.63
CA ASP A 120 2.68 5.90 9.00
C ASP A 120 3.60 6.40 7.88
N TYR A 121 4.42 7.40 8.16
CA TYR A 121 5.34 8.00 7.21
C TYR A 121 6.78 7.87 7.73
N THR A 122 7.62 7.20 6.97
CA THR A 122 9.03 6.96 7.30
C THR A 122 9.94 7.52 6.20
N ILE A 123 11.01 8.17 6.62
CA ILE A 123 12.10 8.66 5.77
C ILE A 123 13.36 7.93 6.19
N GLN A 124 13.95 7.19 5.27
CA GLN A 124 15.17 6.42 5.50
C GLN A 124 16.38 7.29 5.16
N ASN A 125 17.25 7.51 6.13
CA ASN A 125 18.48 8.26 5.94
C ASN A 125 19.62 7.30 5.57
N GLU A 126 20.57 7.78 4.78
CA GLU A 126 21.72 6.98 4.32
C GLU A 126 22.60 6.47 5.48
N ASN A 127 22.59 7.18 6.61
CA ASN A 127 23.34 6.83 7.82
C ASN A 127 22.72 5.68 8.64
N GLY A 128 21.69 5.01 8.11
CA GLY A 128 20.99 3.91 8.78
C GLY A 128 20.01 4.34 9.86
N THR A 129 19.75 5.65 10.00
CA THR A 129 18.66 6.18 10.82
C THR A 129 17.41 6.39 9.99
N SER A 130 16.27 6.54 10.65
CA SER A 130 15.04 6.97 9.97
C SER A 130 14.31 8.01 10.77
N GLU A 131 13.61 8.89 10.09
CA GLU A 131 12.57 9.72 10.69
C GLU A 131 11.23 9.05 10.50
N LYS A 132 10.44 8.95 11.56
CA LYS A 132 9.11 8.33 11.50
C LYS A 132 8.07 9.27 12.10
N TYR A 133 6.98 9.44 11.36
CA TYR A 133 5.82 10.23 11.73
C TYR A 133 4.60 9.31 11.72
N THR A 134 3.93 9.17 12.87
CA THR A 134 2.70 8.37 12.99
C THR A 134 1.59 9.20 13.59
N ALA A 135 0.44 9.23 12.92
CA ALA A 135 -0.77 9.83 13.47
C ALA A 135 -1.92 8.83 13.36
N ASN A 136 -2.66 8.65 14.45
CA ASN A 136 -3.81 7.74 14.48
C ASN A 136 -5.12 8.43 14.03
N LYS A 137 -5.10 9.75 13.89
CA LYS A 137 -6.25 10.54 13.47
C LYS A 137 -5.84 11.95 13.04
N LEU A 138 -5.99 12.24 11.76
CA LEU A 138 -5.97 13.57 11.17
C LEU A 138 -7.37 13.87 10.66
N THR A 139 -7.88 15.05 10.98
CA THR A 139 -9.24 15.45 10.62
C THR A 139 -9.22 16.34 9.40
N LYS A 140 -10.18 16.16 8.51
CA LYS A 140 -10.36 17.03 7.36
C LYS A 140 -10.69 18.44 7.83
N THR A 141 -9.93 19.44 7.41
CA THR A 141 -10.27 20.84 7.64
C THR A 141 -11.32 21.26 6.63
N VAL A 142 -12.45 21.77 7.10
CA VAL A 142 -13.43 22.45 6.25
C VAL A 142 -12.76 23.69 5.65
N SER A 143 -12.78 23.74 4.32
CA SER A 143 -12.27 24.86 3.52
C SER A 143 -13.17 26.08 3.65
#